data_AF-A0A4Z0KGB0-F1
#
_entry.id   AF-A0A4Z0KGB0-F1
#
_cell.length_a   1.000
_cell.length_b   1.000
_cell.length_c   1.000
_cell.angle_alpha   90.00
_cell.angle_beta   90.00
_cell.angle_gamma   90.00
#
_symmetry.space_group_name_H-M   'P 1'
#
loop_
_entity.id
_entity.type
_entity.pdbx_description
1 polymer ?
#
loop_
_entity_poly.entity_id
_entity_poly.type
_entity_poly.pdbx_seq_one_letter_code
_entity_poly.pdbx_strand_id
1 'polypeptide(L)'
;QLRENAYRMGQMLDADTAYMTSRGLRTLGVRLRQHQESSLKIAAWLANHPQVARVNHPALPGSKGHAFWKRDFTGSSGLFSFVLNKKLTEAELSAYLDNFSLFSMAYSWGGYESLIIANQPEQIAAIRPAGGVDFTGTLVRVHIGLESVDDLIADLAAGFARIV
;
A
#
# COMPACT_ATOMS: atom_id res chain seq x y z
N GLN A 1 -22.82 24.79 3.57
CA GLN A 1 -23.80 24.10 4.45
C GLN A 1 -23.37 22.70 4.90
N LEU A 2 -22.17 22.20 4.58
CA LEU A 2 -21.75 20.82 4.90
C LEU A 2 -21.77 20.49 6.41
N ARG A 3 -21.21 21.37 7.25
CA ARG A 3 -21.16 21.17 8.72
C ARG A 3 -22.56 21.00 9.32
N GLU A 4 -23.48 21.88 8.96
CA GLU A 4 -24.85 21.86 9.49
C GLU A 4 -25.62 20.61 9.03
N ASN A 5 -25.40 20.16 7.79
CA ASN A 5 -26.00 18.93 7.30
C ASN A 5 -25.42 17.68 7.98
N ALA A 6 -24.11 17.63 8.25
CA ALA A 6 -23.48 16.54 8.99
C ALA A 6 -24.01 16.46 10.44
N TYR A 7 -24.17 17.61 11.09
CA TYR A 7 -24.75 17.70 12.43
C TYR A 7 -26.19 17.16 12.48
N ARG A 8 -27.03 17.51 11.49
CA ARG A 8 -28.41 16.99 11.37
C ARG A 8 -28.47 15.46 11.21
N MET A 9 -27.42 14.85 10.67
CA MET A 9 -27.28 13.41 10.53
C MET A 9 -26.61 12.73 11.74
N GLY A 10 -26.34 13.47 12.82
CA GLY A 10 -25.72 12.95 14.04
C GLY A 10 -24.27 12.50 13.85
N GLN A 11 -23.57 12.97 12.80
CA GLN A 11 -22.20 12.56 12.52
C GLN A 11 -21.24 13.28 13.46
N MET A 12 -20.72 12.56 14.45
CA MET A 12 -19.70 13.03 15.38
C MET A 12 -18.77 11.89 15.79
N LEU A 13 -17.58 12.21 16.30
CA LEU A 13 -16.66 11.25 16.90
C LEU A 13 -16.69 11.35 18.43
N ASP A 14 -16.35 10.26 19.12
CA ASP A 14 -16.16 10.27 20.56
C ASP A 14 -14.90 11.08 20.95
N ALA A 15 -14.86 11.51 22.21
CA ALA A 15 -13.80 12.38 22.73
C ALA A 15 -12.44 11.67 22.77
N ASP A 16 -12.41 10.38 23.10
CA ASP A 16 -11.18 9.59 23.19
C ASP A 16 -10.54 9.40 21.81
N THR A 17 -11.33 9.14 20.77
CA THR A 17 -10.85 9.11 19.38
C THR A 17 -10.32 10.47 18.95
N ALA A 18 -10.97 11.57 19.34
CA ALA A 18 -10.49 12.91 19.02
C ALA A 18 -9.12 13.19 19.67
N TYR A 19 -8.98 12.79 20.93
CA TYR A 19 -7.72 12.89 21.67
C TYR A 19 -6.62 12.03 21.05
N MET A 20 -6.89 10.74 20.80
CA MET A 20 -5.91 9.81 20.24
C MET A 20 -5.47 10.20 18.82
N THR A 21 -6.40 10.71 18.00
CA THR A 21 -6.08 11.26 16.69
C THR A 21 -5.15 12.47 16.82
N SER A 22 -5.49 13.41 17.71
CA SER A 22 -4.68 14.61 17.98
C SER A 22 -3.28 14.25 18.53
N ARG A 23 -3.18 13.19 19.34
CA ARG A 23 -1.91 12.63 19.80
C ARG A 23 -1.09 12.05 18.64
N GLY A 24 -1.74 11.34 17.73
CA GLY A 24 -1.10 10.80 16.51
C GLY A 24 -0.52 11.89 15.60
N LEU A 25 -1.14 13.07 15.53
CA LEU A 25 -0.63 14.19 14.75
C LEU A 25 0.75 14.68 15.21
N ARG A 26 1.09 14.50 16.50
CA ARG A 26 2.38 14.95 17.07
C ARG A 26 3.58 14.23 16.47
N THR A 27 3.39 13.00 15.99
CA THR A 27 4.43 12.21 15.33
C THR A 27 4.20 12.05 13.82
N LEU A 28 3.21 12.73 13.25
CA LEU A 28 2.85 12.56 11.84
C LEU A 28 4.03 12.84 10.90
N GLY A 29 4.74 13.94 11.11
CA GLY A 29 5.86 14.32 10.24
C GLY A 29 7.04 13.33 10.30
N VAL A 30 7.40 12.83 11.49
CA VAL A 30 8.48 11.84 11.62
C VAL A 30 8.09 10.50 11.01
N ARG A 31 6.84 10.07 11.21
CA ARG A 31 6.34 8.81 10.63
C ARG A 31 6.23 8.88 9.11
N LEU A 32 5.68 9.96 8.56
CA LEU A 32 5.57 10.12 7.11
C LEU A 32 6.93 10.12 6.40
N ARG A 33 7.96 10.73 7.00
CA ARG A 33 9.32 10.67 6.45
C ARG A 33 9.85 9.24 6.40
N GLN A 34 9.71 8.48 7.48
CA GLN A 34 10.12 7.07 7.52
C GLN A 34 9.35 6.23 6.50
N HIS A 35 8.01 6.38 6.45
CA HIS A 35 7.18 5.68 5.48
C HIS A 35 7.61 5.97 4.03
N GLN A 36 7.86 7.24 3.70
CA GLN A 36 8.33 7.65 2.38
C GLN A 36 9.68 7.02 2.03
N GLU A 37 10.66 7.11 2.93
CA GLU A 37 12.02 6.62 2.69
C GLU A 37 12.00 5.11 2.45
N SER A 38 11.38 4.36 3.37
CA SER A 38 11.29 2.90 3.28
C SER A 38 10.48 2.46 2.06
N SER A 39 9.32 3.08 1.79
CA SER A 39 8.48 2.65 0.67
C SER A 39 9.09 2.94 -0.68
N LEU A 40 9.82 4.05 -0.83
CA LEU A 40 10.51 4.37 -2.08
C LEU A 40 11.68 3.42 -2.33
N LYS A 41 12.43 3.04 -1.28
CA LYS A 41 13.49 2.03 -1.37
C LYS A 41 12.93 0.67 -1.81
N ILE A 42 11.85 0.21 -1.16
CA ILE A 42 11.19 -1.05 -1.52
C ILE A 42 10.58 -0.97 -2.92
N ALA A 43 9.94 0.13 -3.29
CA ALA A 43 9.38 0.32 -4.63
C ALA A 43 10.45 0.27 -5.74
N ALA A 44 11.62 0.89 -5.50
CA ALA A 44 12.74 0.84 -6.43
C ALA A 44 13.33 -0.58 -6.54
N TRP A 45 13.44 -1.30 -5.42
CA TRP A 45 13.86 -2.70 -5.43
C TRP A 45 12.87 -3.60 -6.19
N LEU A 46 11.57 -3.46 -5.92
CA LEU A 46 10.50 -4.18 -6.63
C LEU A 46 10.50 -3.89 -8.13
N ALA A 47 10.75 -2.64 -8.54
CA ALA A 47 10.77 -2.26 -9.95
C ALA A 47 11.89 -2.94 -10.75
N ASN A 48 12.94 -3.42 -10.08
CA ASN A 48 14.04 -4.17 -10.67
C ASN A 48 13.90 -5.70 -10.46
N HIS A 49 12.81 -6.16 -9.82
CA HIS A 49 12.65 -7.56 -9.48
C HIS A 49 12.06 -8.37 -10.66
N PRO A 50 12.65 -9.52 -11.04
CA PRO A 50 12.26 -10.26 -12.26
C PRO A 50 10.84 -10.82 -12.26
N GLN A 51 10.23 -11.00 -11.09
CA GLN A 51 8.83 -11.45 -10.95
C GLN A 51 7.79 -10.32 -10.90
N VAL A 52 8.23 -9.05 -10.96
CA VAL A 52 7.36 -7.87 -10.90
C VAL A 52 7.21 -7.26 -12.29
N ALA A 53 5.97 -7.10 -12.74
CA ALA A 53 5.64 -6.48 -14.02
C ALA A 53 5.68 -4.95 -13.95
N ARG A 54 5.17 -4.40 -12.84
CA ARG A 54 5.01 -2.95 -12.67
C ARG A 54 4.87 -2.58 -11.20
N VAL A 55 5.39 -1.42 -10.84
CA VAL A 55 5.19 -0.80 -9.52
C VAL A 55 4.35 0.47 -9.66
N ASN A 56 3.27 0.55 -8.86
CA ASN A 56 2.34 1.68 -8.81
C ASN A 56 2.61 2.52 -7.55
N HIS A 57 3.77 3.18 -7.49
CA HIS A 57 4.14 4.09 -6.41
C HIS A 57 4.20 5.54 -6.92
N PRO A 58 3.45 6.52 -6.37
CA PRO A 58 3.40 7.89 -6.89
C PRO A 58 4.76 8.58 -6.99
N ALA A 59 5.63 8.37 -6.00
CA ALA A 59 6.99 8.90 -5.99
C ALA A 59 7.99 8.20 -6.94
N LEU A 60 7.61 7.09 -7.58
CA LEU A 60 8.49 6.35 -8.50
C LEU A 60 8.29 6.83 -9.94
N PRO A 61 9.36 7.25 -10.65
CA PRO A 61 9.29 7.58 -12.07
C PRO A 61 8.72 6.42 -12.90
N GLY A 62 7.87 6.73 -13.88
CA GLY A 62 7.15 5.73 -14.68
C GLY A 62 5.79 5.32 -14.12
N SER A 63 5.49 5.63 -12.85
CA SER A 63 4.14 5.44 -12.32
C SER A 63 3.15 6.45 -12.92
N LYS A 64 1.90 6.01 -13.14
CA LYS A 64 0.84 6.87 -13.68
C LYS A 64 0.63 8.08 -12.77
N GLY A 65 0.74 9.27 -13.34
CA GLY A 65 0.57 10.53 -12.60
C GLY A 65 1.78 10.97 -11.77
N HIS A 66 2.95 10.30 -11.88
CA HIS A 66 4.17 10.70 -11.16
C HIS A 66 4.53 12.19 -11.37
N ALA A 67 4.38 12.70 -12.60
CA ALA A 67 4.65 14.11 -12.91
C ALA A 67 3.73 15.08 -12.12
N PHE A 68 2.47 14.70 -11.91
CA PHE A 68 1.53 15.48 -11.09
C PHE A 68 1.86 15.37 -9.61
N TRP A 69 2.16 14.15 -9.13
CA TRP A 69 2.63 13.95 -7.76
C TRP A 69 3.84 14.84 -7.47
N LYS A 70 4.84 14.85 -8.36
CA LYS A 70 6.06 15.66 -8.21
C LYS A 70 5.78 17.17 -8.21
N ARG A 71 4.77 17.62 -8.96
CA ARG A 71 4.37 19.04 -9.01
C ARG A 71 3.59 19.47 -7.77
N ASP A 72 2.68 18.62 -7.31
CA ASP A 72 1.62 19.01 -6.36
C ASP A 72 1.87 18.53 -4.92
N PHE A 73 2.78 17.57 -4.71
CA PHE A 73 3.03 16.97 -3.40
C PHE A 73 4.45 17.29 -2.90
N THR A 74 4.58 17.39 -1.57
CA THR A 74 5.86 17.61 -0.88
C THR A 74 6.46 16.32 -0.32
N GLY A 75 5.77 15.19 -0.49
CA GLY A 75 6.22 13.89 -0.01
C GLY A 75 5.23 12.76 -0.33
N SER A 76 5.59 11.55 0.05
CA SER A 76 4.82 10.32 -0.08
C SER A 76 4.45 9.75 1.29
N SER A 77 3.42 8.92 1.34
CA SER A 77 3.23 7.95 2.42
C SER A 77 3.81 6.58 2.03
N GLY A 78 3.60 5.57 2.86
CA GLY A 78 4.11 4.21 2.66
C GLY A 78 3.17 3.26 1.92
N LEU A 79 2.05 3.74 1.38
CA LEU A 79 1.07 2.89 0.70
C LEU A 79 1.28 2.90 -0.81
N PHE A 80 1.45 1.71 -1.40
CA PHE A 80 1.49 1.54 -2.84
C PHE A 80 1.12 0.11 -3.25
N SER A 81 1.16 -0.19 -4.54
CA SER A 81 0.95 -1.55 -5.04
C SER A 81 1.96 -1.91 -6.11
N PHE A 82 2.12 -3.20 -6.38
CA PHE A 82 2.85 -3.72 -7.51
C PHE A 82 2.05 -4.85 -8.16
N VAL A 83 2.32 -5.08 -9.44
CA VAL A 83 1.70 -6.14 -10.24
C VAL A 83 2.74 -7.20 -10.49
N LEU A 84 2.41 -8.46 -10.17
CA LEU A 84 3.26 -9.60 -10.50
C LEU A 84 3.22 -9.89 -12.01
N ASN A 85 4.26 -10.49 -12.57
CA ASN A 85 4.24 -10.99 -13.95
C ASN A 85 3.21 -12.12 -14.15
N LYS A 86 2.85 -12.79 -13.05
CA LYS A 86 1.96 -13.96 -13.00
C LYS A 86 0.62 -13.59 -12.35
N LYS A 87 -0.47 -14.18 -12.84
CA LYS A 87 -1.71 -14.30 -12.09
C LYS A 87 -1.61 -15.54 -11.21
N LEU A 88 -1.52 -15.34 -9.89
CA LEU A 88 -1.40 -16.43 -8.92
C LEU A 88 -2.69 -17.25 -8.89
N THR A 89 -2.54 -18.56 -8.86
CA THR A 89 -3.61 -19.49 -8.49
C THR A 89 -3.97 -19.34 -7.00
N GLU A 90 -5.09 -19.93 -6.57
CA GLU A 90 -5.48 -19.90 -5.16
C GLU A 90 -4.41 -20.50 -4.23
N ALA A 91 -3.83 -21.64 -4.62
CA ALA A 91 -2.77 -22.30 -3.84
C ALA A 91 -1.50 -21.45 -3.73
N GLU A 92 -1.09 -20.81 -4.82
CA GLU A 92 0.08 -19.90 -4.82
C GLU A 92 -0.20 -18.63 -4.01
N LEU A 93 -1.44 -18.14 -4.05
CA LEU A 93 -1.85 -16.98 -3.29
C LEU A 93 -1.79 -17.24 -1.78
N SER A 94 -2.31 -18.38 -1.33
CA SER A 94 -2.18 -18.83 0.07
C SER A 94 -0.71 -19.02 0.44
N ALA A 95 0.07 -19.74 -0.37
CA ALA A 95 1.50 -19.95 -0.12
C ALA A 95 2.27 -18.62 -0.01
N TYR A 96 1.93 -17.64 -0.84
CA TYR A 96 2.52 -16.32 -0.80
C TYR A 96 2.18 -15.58 0.50
N LEU A 97 0.89 -15.42 0.81
CA LEU A 97 0.40 -14.53 1.86
C LEU A 97 0.46 -15.12 3.28
N ASP A 98 0.30 -16.44 3.45
CA ASP A 98 0.20 -17.09 4.76
C ASP A 98 1.55 -17.17 5.50
N ASN A 99 2.66 -16.92 4.81
CA ASN A 99 4.02 -17.20 5.29
C ASN A 99 4.92 -15.95 5.40
N PHE A 100 4.32 -14.76 5.48
CA PHE A 100 5.06 -13.55 5.82
C PHE A 100 5.30 -13.48 7.33
N SER A 101 6.49 -13.04 7.75
CA SER A 101 6.85 -12.94 9.17
C SER A 101 6.62 -11.54 9.74
N LEU A 102 6.69 -10.51 8.89
CA LEU A 102 6.54 -9.10 9.26
C LEU A 102 5.27 -8.49 8.66
N PHE A 103 4.98 -8.79 7.40
CA PHE A 103 3.76 -8.29 6.76
C PHE A 103 2.52 -9.03 7.27
N SER A 104 1.57 -8.29 7.83
CA SER A 104 0.28 -8.85 8.27
C SER A 104 -0.81 -8.69 7.21
N MET A 105 -1.66 -9.70 7.06
CA MET A 105 -2.85 -9.63 6.21
C MET A 105 -3.98 -8.90 6.92
N ALA A 106 -4.22 -7.64 6.57
CA ALA A 106 -5.34 -6.87 7.11
C ALA A 106 -5.86 -5.79 6.14
N TYR A 107 -7.12 -5.39 6.34
CA TYR A 107 -7.65 -4.16 5.77
C TYR A 107 -7.08 -2.93 6.50
N SER A 108 -7.37 -1.73 5.98
CA SER A 108 -6.75 -0.47 6.43
C SER A 108 -5.26 -0.36 6.07
N TRP A 109 -4.59 0.69 6.57
CA TRP A 109 -3.19 1.07 6.40
C TRP A 109 -2.90 2.39 7.13
N GLY A 110 -1.63 2.82 7.20
CA GLY A 110 -1.22 4.10 7.80
C GLY A 110 -0.77 4.01 9.27
N GLY A 111 -0.76 2.79 9.81
CA GLY A 111 -0.23 2.47 11.14
C GLY A 111 1.29 2.38 11.17
N TYR A 112 1.85 1.82 12.25
CA TYR A 112 3.27 1.53 12.33
C TYR A 112 3.65 0.14 11.77
N GLU A 113 2.66 -0.74 11.58
CA GLU A 113 2.85 -2.12 11.11
C GLU A 113 2.71 -2.21 9.59
N SER A 114 3.56 -3.03 8.98
CA SER A 114 3.51 -3.34 7.56
C SER A 114 2.38 -4.30 7.24
N LEU A 115 1.57 -3.97 6.22
CA LEU A 115 0.40 -4.76 5.81
C LEU A 115 0.49 -5.18 4.34
N ILE A 116 -0.08 -6.34 4.03
CA ILE A 116 -0.15 -6.86 2.66
C ILE A 116 -1.57 -7.34 2.34
N ILE A 117 -2.04 -7.03 1.13
CA ILE A 117 -3.29 -7.59 0.59
C ILE A 117 -3.16 -7.77 -0.92
N ALA A 118 -3.70 -8.87 -1.43
CA ALA A 118 -3.72 -9.15 -2.86
C ALA A 118 -5.12 -8.99 -3.45
N ASN A 119 -5.18 -8.62 -4.73
CA ASN A 119 -6.39 -8.59 -5.52
C ASN A 119 -6.10 -9.18 -6.90
N GLN A 120 -7.01 -10.00 -7.39
CA GLN A 120 -6.99 -10.49 -8.76
C GLN A 120 -7.49 -9.41 -9.73
N PRO A 121 -7.06 -9.41 -11.01
CA PRO A 121 -7.46 -8.40 -11.99
C PRO A 121 -8.98 -8.22 -12.10
N GLU A 122 -9.73 -9.33 -12.11
CA GLU A 122 -11.20 -9.34 -12.18
C GLU A 122 -11.87 -8.66 -10.98
N GLN A 123 -11.28 -8.75 -9.78
CA GLN A 123 -11.80 -8.11 -8.57
C GLN A 123 -11.66 -6.59 -8.66
N ILE A 124 -10.53 -6.11 -9.20
CA ILE A 124 -10.33 -4.67 -9.43
C ILE A 124 -11.19 -4.18 -10.60
N ALA A 125 -11.35 -4.97 -11.66
CA ALA A 125 -12.22 -4.62 -12.79
C ALA A 125 -13.67 -4.43 -12.35
N ALA A 126 -14.18 -5.29 -11.44
CA ALA A 126 -15.54 -5.20 -10.91
C ALA A 126 -15.82 -3.87 -10.17
N ILE A 127 -14.79 -3.22 -9.61
CA ILE A 127 -14.89 -1.90 -8.94
C ILE A 127 -14.39 -0.74 -9.83
N ARG A 128 -14.28 -0.95 -11.14
CA ARG A 128 -13.87 0.04 -12.16
C ARG A 128 -14.84 0.03 -13.35
N PRO A 129 -16.13 0.34 -13.13
CA PRO A 129 -17.21 0.10 -14.10
C PRO A 129 -17.06 0.86 -15.43
N ALA A 130 -16.34 1.98 -15.45
CA ALA A 130 -16.21 2.83 -16.65
C ALA A 130 -14.92 2.60 -17.46
N GLY A 131 -13.93 1.88 -16.93
CA GLY A 131 -12.58 1.87 -17.52
C GLY A 131 -11.78 0.59 -17.39
N GLY A 132 -12.29 -0.42 -16.68
CA GLY A 132 -11.59 -1.70 -16.49
C GLY A 132 -10.23 -1.54 -15.80
N VAL A 133 -9.30 -2.44 -16.12
CA VAL A 133 -7.94 -2.48 -15.57
C VAL A 133 -6.91 -2.57 -16.69
N ASP A 134 -5.69 -2.14 -16.38
CA ASP A 134 -4.56 -2.06 -17.31
C ASP A 134 -3.44 -3.04 -16.95
N PHE A 135 -3.78 -4.14 -16.29
CA PHE A 135 -2.87 -5.16 -15.81
C PHE A 135 -3.54 -6.54 -15.81
N THR A 136 -2.74 -7.60 -15.89
CA THR A 136 -3.23 -8.99 -16.00
C THR A 136 -2.71 -9.92 -14.90
N GLY A 137 -1.60 -9.58 -14.24
CA GLY A 137 -1.08 -10.34 -13.11
C GLY A 137 -1.77 -9.98 -11.79
N THR A 138 -1.49 -10.74 -10.73
CA THR A 138 -2.03 -10.46 -9.41
C THR A 138 -1.49 -9.13 -8.90
N LEU A 139 -2.38 -8.26 -8.42
CA LEU A 139 -2.04 -6.98 -7.82
C LEU A 139 -1.82 -7.19 -6.33
N VAL A 140 -0.65 -6.80 -5.83
CA VAL A 140 -0.33 -6.82 -4.40
C VAL A 140 -0.21 -5.39 -3.91
N ARG A 141 -1.02 -5.03 -2.92
CA ARG A 141 -0.94 -3.74 -2.23
C ARG A 141 -0.19 -3.94 -0.92
N VAL A 142 0.79 -3.08 -0.69
CA VAL A 142 1.56 -3.05 0.55
C VAL A 142 1.42 -1.70 1.24
N HIS A 143 1.29 -1.75 2.55
CA HIS A 143 1.57 -0.63 3.43
C HIS A 143 2.92 -0.88 4.08
N ILE A 144 3.87 0.02 3.89
CA ILE A 144 5.20 -0.05 4.51
C ILE A 144 5.15 0.70 5.83
N GLY A 145 5.30 -0.03 6.93
CA GLY A 145 5.28 0.46 8.30
C GLY A 145 6.58 1.16 8.70
N LEU A 146 6.95 1.01 9.98
CA LEU A 146 8.12 1.64 10.61
C LEU A 146 9.23 0.63 10.95
N GLU A 147 9.12 -0.61 10.48
CA GLU A 147 10.13 -1.64 10.64
C GLU A 147 11.41 -1.31 9.86
N SER A 148 12.47 -2.10 10.08
CA SER A 148 13.69 -2.06 9.27
C SER A 148 13.35 -2.35 7.81
N VAL A 149 13.73 -1.44 6.92
CA VAL A 149 13.45 -1.59 5.48
C VAL A 149 14.13 -2.81 4.88
N ASP A 150 15.30 -3.19 5.39
CA ASP A 150 16.04 -4.35 4.89
C ASP A 150 15.38 -5.66 5.32
N ASP A 151 14.79 -5.70 6.52
CA ASP A 151 14.02 -6.86 6.99
C ASP A 151 12.72 -7.03 6.18
N LEU A 152 12.06 -5.92 5.85
CA LEU A 152 10.88 -5.93 4.97
C LEU A 152 11.21 -6.40 3.55
N ILE A 153 12.36 -5.99 3.00
CA ILE A 153 12.85 -6.49 1.70
C ILE A 153 13.14 -7.99 1.79
N ALA A 154 13.78 -8.46 2.87
CA ALA A 154 14.06 -9.88 3.07
C ALA A 154 12.77 -10.71 3.16
N ASP A 155 11.75 -10.23 3.88
CA ASP A 155 10.45 -10.90 4.00
C ASP A 155 9.71 -10.96 2.63
N LEU A 156 9.77 -9.87 1.85
CA LEU A 156 9.26 -9.86 0.46
C LEU A 156 10.03 -10.81 -0.46
N ALA A 157 11.37 -10.86 -0.36
CA ALA A 157 12.20 -11.76 -1.14
C ALA A 157 11.87 -13.24 -0.84
N ALA A 158 11.67 -13.58 0.44
CA ALA A 158 11.18 -14.89 0.84
C ALA A 158 9.79 -15.18 0.24
N GLY A 159 8.91 -14.17 0.17
CA GLY A 159 7.64 -14.24 -0.55
C GLY A 159 7.79 -14.65 -2.01
N PHE A 160 8.67 -13.98 -2.75
CA PHE A 160 8.89 -14.27 -4.17
C PHE A 160 9.38 -15.70 -4.43
N ALA A 161 10.21 -16.25 -3.53
CA ALA A 161 10.69 -17.62 -3.62
C ALA A 161 9.57 -18.68 -3.49
N ARG A 162 8.41 -18.33 -2.92
CA ARG A 162 7.26 -19.24 -2.75
C ARG A 162 6.36 -19.37 -3.98
N ILE A 163 6.57 -18.53 -5.00
CA ILE A 163 5.69 -18.42 -6.18
C ILE A 163 6.44 -18.54 -7.51
N VAL A 164 7.62 -19.16 -7.47
CA VAL A 164 8.42 -19.53 -8.65
C VAL A 164 7.74 -20.67 -9.40
#